data_AF-A0A3A9KI71-F1
#
_entry.id   AF-A0A3A9KI71-F1
#
_cell.length_a   1.000
_cell.length_b   1.000
_cell.length_c   1.000
_cell.angle_alpha   90.00
_cell.angle_beta   90.00
_cell.angle_gamma   90.00
#
_symmetry.space_group_name_H-M   'P 1'
#
loop_
_entity.id
_entity.type
_entity.pdbx_description
1 polymer ?
#
loop_
_entity_poly.entity_id
_entity_poly.type
_entity_poly.pdbx_seq_one_letter_code
_entity_poly.pdbx_strand_id
1 'polypeptide(L)'
;MNSQARLDAFLVAFNDKEDYVQGHNIGRDMLLNGENRKLAKLFASLSGLAEQFSKGKKQGFLKFKKMALKQLEEMPEHPFDEKDLLRQIHDLNNLCVSSKNQTVPLKLRVK
;
A
#
# COMPACT_ATOMS: atom_id res chain seq x y z
N MET A 1 -10.44 -2.69 18.65
CA MET A 1 -10.80 -3.52 17.47
C MET A 1 -9.54 -4.22 16.97
N ASN A 2 -9.67 -5.46 16.49
CA ASN A 2 -8.55 -6.37 16.21
C ASN A 2 -7.78 -5.92 14.96
N SER A 3 -6.47 -5.66 15.10
CA SER A 3 -5.56 -5.33 13.98
C SER A 3 -5.65 -6.34 12.83
N GLN A 4 -5.97 -7.61 13.14
CA GLN A 4 -6.16 -8.66 12.14
C GLN A 4 -7.36 -8.37 11.23
N ALA A 5 -8.52 -7.98 11.77
CA ALA A 5 -9.70 -7.70 10.96
C ALA A 5 -9.50 -6.53 9.99
N ARG A 6 -8.71 -5.52 10.40
CA ARG A 6 -8.31 -4.41 9.53
C ARG A 6 -7.34 -4.87 8.44
N LEU A 7 -6.38 -5.72 8.79
CA LEU A 7 -5.46 -6.32 7.84
C LEU A 7 -6.21 -7.16 6.80
N ASP A 8 -7.14 -8.02 7.22
CA ASP A 8 -7.92 -8.87 6.31
C ASP A 8 -8.78 -8.01 5.38
N ALA A 9 -9.49 -7.02 5.91
CA ALA A 9 -10.27 -6.09 5.10
C ALA A 9 -9.39 -5.32 4.10
N PHE A 10 -8.19 -4.93 4.52
CA PHE A 10 -7.22 -4.27 3.66
C PHE A 10 -6.71 -5.18 2.55
N LEU A 11 -6.37 -6.43 2.85
CA LEU A 11 -5.91 -7.40 1.87
C LEU A 11 -7.01 -7.71 0.84
N VAL A 12 -8.27 -7.86 1.26
CA VAL A 12 -9.39 -8.04 0.32
C VAL A 12 -9.55 -6.83 -0.60
N ALA A 13 -9.50 -5.62 -0.05
CA ALA A 13 -9.60 -4.41 -0.87
C ALA A 13 -8.42 -4.29 -1.84
N PHE A 14 -7.19 -4.50 -1.36
CA PHE A 14 -5.97 -4.25 -2.12
C PHE A 14 -5.62 -5.38 -3.10
N ASN A 15 -5.62 -6.63 -2.64
CA ASN A 15 -5.22 -7.78 -3.44
C ASN A 15 -6.38 -8.33 -4.27
N ASP A 16 -7.56 -8.51 -3.70
CA ASP A 16 -8.61 -9.28 -4.37
C ASP A 16 -9.46 -8.39 -5.28
N LYS A 17 -9.83 -7.21 -4.76
CA LYS A 17 -10.70 -6.26 -5.47
C LYS A 17 -9.92 -5.21 -6.26
N GLU A 18 -8.64 -5.05 -5.98
CA GLU A 18 -7.79 -3.98 -6.54
C GLU A 18 -8.41 -2.57 -6.33
N ASP A 19 -9.18 -2.42 -5.25
CA ASP A 19 -9.81 -1.18 -4.82
C ASP A 19 -8.88 -0.41 -3.88
N TYR A 20 -7.91 0.26 -4.48
CA TYR A 20 -6.91 1.04 -3.76
C TYR A 20 -7.50 2.27 -3.07
N VAL A 21 -8.65 2.78 -3.53
CA VAL A 21 -9.34 3.87 -2.83
C VAL A 21 -9.90 3.34 -1.51
N GLN A 22 -10.53 2.16 -1.52
CA GLN A 22 -11.00 1.52 -0.30
C GLN A 22 -9.85 1.12 0.63
N GLY A 23 -8.74 0.60 0.09
CA GLY A 23 -7.54 0.34 0.88
C GLY A 23 -7.01 1.60 1.60
N HIS A 24 -7.02 2.75 0.92
CA HIS A 24 -6.65 4.02 1.52
C HIS A 24 -7.63 4.46 2.62
N ASN A 25 -8.94 4.31 2.38
CA ASN A 25 -9.98 4.63 3.36
C ASN A 25 -9.87 3.78 4.63
N ILE A 26 -9.55 2.49 4.51
CA ILE A 26 -9.30 1.64 5.69
C ILE A 26 -8.16 2.21 6.54
N GLY A 27 -7.03 2.60 5.92
CA GLY A 27 -5.93 3.25 6.63
C GLY A 27 -6.36 4.57 7.27
N ARG A 28 -7.15 5.41 6.57
CA ARG A 28 -7.69 6.66 7.11
C ARG A 28 -8.59 6.42 8.32
N ASP A 29 -9.50 5.45 8.25
CA ASP A 29 -10.44 5.12 9.33
C ASP A 29 -9.69 4.61 10.56
N MET A 30 -8.66 3.79 10.38
CA MET A 30 -7.78 3.37 11.47
C MET A 30 -7.14 4.57 12.17
N LEU A 31 -6.70 5.59 11.42
CA LEU A 31 -6.14 6.82 12.01
C LEU A 31 -7.18 7.61 12.81
N LEU A 32 -8.40 7.74 12.26
CA LEU A 32 -9.49 8.48 12.91
C LEU A 32 -9.96 7.79 14.20
N ASN A 33 -9.91 6.46 14.23
CA ASN A 33 -10.33 5.65 15.38
C ASN A 33 -9.21 5.41 16.41
N GLY A 34 -8.04 6.04 16.25
CA GLY A 34 -6.92 5.89 17.18
C GLY A 34 -6.32 4.47 17.20
N GLU A 35 -6.47 3.71 16.12
CA GLU A 35 -5.92 2.36 15.97
C GLU A 35 -4.40 2.41 15.68
N ASN A 36 -3.78 1.28 15.28
CA ASN A 36 -2.35 1.22 15.02
C ASN A 36 -1.92 2.22 13.91
N ARG A 37 -1.39 3.37 14.35
CA ARG A 37 -1.05 4.51 13.48
C ARG A 37 0.02 4.19 12.46
N LYS A 38 1.01 3.34 12.79
CA LYS A 38 2.08 2.98 11.85
C LYS A 38 1.52 2.10 10.73
N LEU A 39 0.74 1.09 11.09
CA LEU A 39 0.08 0.20 10.13
C LEU A 39 -0.93 0.95 9.25
N ALA A 40 -1.72 1.84 9.86
CA ALA A 40 -2.69 2.67 9.16
C ALA A 40 -2.04 3.58 8.09
N LYS A 41 -0.91 4.21 8.44
CA LYS A 41 -0.12 5.01 7.51
C LYS A 41 0.43 4.16 6.36
N LEU A 42 0.93 2.96 6.67
CA LEU A 42 1.44 2.04 5.66
C LEU A 42 0.34 1.62 4.68
N PHE A 43 -0.85 1.27 5.17
CA PHE A 43 -2.00 0.93 4.32
C PHE A 43 -2.37 2.09 3.38
N ALA A 44 -2.43 3.31 3.92
CA ALA A 44 -2.73 4.50 3.13
C ALA A 44 -1.67 4.78 2.06
N SER A 45 -0.38 4.58 2.36
CA SER A 45 0.72 4.82 1.41
C SER A 45 0.82 3.75 0.35
N LEU A 46 0.69 2.47 0.69
CA LEU A 46 0.68 1.36 -0.28
C LEU A 46 -0.49 1.51 -1.26
N SER A 47 -1.67 1.84 -0.75
CA SER A 47 -2.86 2.13 -1.57
C SER A 47 -2.64 3.33 -2.48
N GLY A 48 -2.10 4.42 -1.94
CA GLY A 48 -1.75 5.59 -2.74
C GLY A 48 -0.74 5.27 -3.84
N LEU A 49 0.26 4.43 -3.54
CA LEU A 49 1.26 3.99 -4.51
C LEU A 49 0.63 3.21 -5.67
N ALA A 50 -0.20 2.21 -5.37
CA ALA A 50 -0.89 1.40 -6.37
C ALA A 50 -1.86 2.24 -7.22
N GLU A 51 -2.61 3.14 -6.58
CA GLU A 51 -3.55 4.04 -7.25
C GLU A 51 -2.87 5.06 -8.18
N GLN A 52 -1.73 5.60 -7.78
CA GLN A 52 -0.99 6.51 -8.67
C GLN A 52 -0.33 5.76 -9.82
N PHE A 53 0.13 4.52 -9.59
CA PHE A 53 0.64 3.65 -10.64
C PHE A 53 -0.47 3.31 -11.65
N SER A 54 -1.64 2.86 -11.20
CA SER A 54 -2.77 2.51 -12.08
C SER A 54 -3.20 3.70 -12.96
N LYS A 55 -3.07 4.93 -12.44
CA LYS A 55 -3.37 6.18 -13.16
C LYS A 55 -2.21 6.73 -14.00
N GLY A 56 -1.05 6.09 -14.03
CA GLY A 56 0.14 6.58 -14.74
C GLY A 56 0.72 7.88 -14.18
N LYS A 57 0.42 8.22 -12.92
CA LYS A 57 0.79 9.48 -12.29
C LYS A 57 2.16 9.36 -11.61
N LYS A 58 3.24 9.43 -12.41
CA LYS A 58 4.63 9.23 -11.95
C LYS A 58 5.01 10.05 -10.70
N GLN A 59 4.69 11.34 -10.65
CA GLN A 59 5.04 12.18 -9.48
C GLN A 59 4.32 11.71 -8.20
N GLY A 60 3.04 11.35 -8.33
CA GLY A 60 2.26 10.78 -7.23
C GLY A 60 2.82 9.43 -6.78
N PHE A 61 3.14 8.57 -7.74
CA PHE A 61 3.77 7.27 -7.48
C PHE A 61 5.08 7.43 -6.68
N LEU A 62 5.99 8.30 -7.13
CA LEU A 62 7.28 8.52 -6.45
C LEU A 62 7.10 9.05 -5.02
N LYS A 63 6.12 9.95 -4.81
CA LYS A 63 5.78 10.47 -3.48
C LYS A 63 5.34 9.32 -2.55
N PHE A 64 4.37 8.51 -2.97
CA PHE A 64 3.86 7.42 -2.14
C PHE A 64 4.88 6.29 -1.97
N LYS A 65 5.73 6.02 -2.96
CA LYS A 65 6.88 5.10 -2.83
C LYS A 65 7.80 5.53 -1.69
N LYS A 66 8.24 6.80 -1.70
CA LYS A 66 9.09 7.33 -0.63
C LYS A 66 8.41 7.22 0.75
N MET A 67 7.11 7.49 0.82
CA MET A 67 6.35 7.37 2.06
C MET A 67 6.24 5.91 2.55
N ALA A 68 5.91 4.97 1.67
CA ALA A 68 5.77 3.56 2.01
C ALA A 68 7.10 2.97 2.49
N LEU A 69 8.21 3.23 1.79
CA LEU A 69 9.54 2.76 2.18
C LEU A 69 9.94 3.30 3.56
N LYS A 70 9.77 4.60 3.78
CA LYS A 70 10.06 5.21 5.09
C LYS A 70 9.21 4.59 6.21
N GLN A 71 7.94 4.26 5.94
CA GLN A 71 7.05 3.66 6.94
C GLN A 71 7.37 2.20 7.23
N LEU A 72 7.89 1.45 6.25
CA LEU A 72 8.44 0.11 6.46
C LEU A 72 9.66 0.17 7.38
N GLU A 73 10.61 1.08 7.10
CA GLU A 73 11.79 1.30 7.95
C GLU A 73 11.41 1.69 9.40
N GLU A 74 10.40 2.54 9.58
CA GLU A 74 9.89 2.96 10.90
C GLU A 74 9.08 1.87 11.64
N MET A 75 8.76 0.76 10.97
CA MET A 75 7.95 -0.34 11.50
C MET A 75 8.59 -1.71 11.17
N PRO A 76 9.72 -2.08 11.82
CA PRO A 76 10.38 -3.37 11.59
C PRO A 76 9.47 -4.57 11.84
N GLU A 77 8.53 -4.43 12.77
CA GLU A 77 7.47 -5.41 13.00
C GLU A 77 6.20 -5.02 12.24
N HIS A 78 6.07 -5.56 11.03
CA HIS A 78 4.87 -5.43 10.19
C HIS A 78 4.36 -6.79 9.72
N PRO A 79 3.09 -6.91 9.29
CA PRO A 79 2.51 -8.20 8.91
C PRO A 79 2.97 -8.71 7.54
N PHE A 80 3.59 -7.86 6.71
CA PHE A 80 3.95 -8.21 5.34
C PHE A 80 5.29 -8.96 5.23
N ASP A 81 5.45 -9.75 4.18
CA ASP A 81 6.75 -10.23 3.72
C ASP A 81 7.55 -9.04 3.16
N GLU A 82 8.51 -8.55 3.94
CA GLU A 82 9.31 -7.37 3.62
C GLU A 82 10.11 -7.55 2.33
N LYS A 83 10.74 -8.72 2.15
CA LYS A 83 11.61 -8.98 0.99
C LYS A 83 10.79 -8.97 -0.29
N ASP A 84 9.63 -9.62 -0.27
CA ASP A 84 8.72 -9.65 -1.41
C ASP A 84 8.15 -8.25 -1.71
N LEU A 85 7.72 -7.52 -0.67
CA LEU A 85 7.16 -6.18 -0.82
C LEU A 85 8.17 -5.17 -1.39
N LEU A 86 9.39 -5.15 -0.86
CA LEU A 86 10.45 -4.25 -1.34
C LEU A 86 10.82 -4.55 -2.79
N ARG A 87 10.91 -5.84 -3.17
CA ARG A 87 11.12 -6.26 -4.56
C ARG A 87 10.01 -5.75 -5.46
N GLN A 88 8.75 -5.98 -5.11
CA GLN A 88 7.61 -5.53 -5.93
C GLN A 88 7.57 -3.99 -6.08
N ILE A 89 7.85 -3.24 -5.01
CA ILE A 89 7.94 -1.76 -5.09
C ILE A 89 9.08 -1.30 -6.02
N HIS A 90 10.21 -2.02 -6.02
CA HIS A 90 11.31 -1.75 -6.94
C HIS A 90 10.92 -2.04 -8.39
N ASP A 91 10.24 -3.16 -8.66
CA ASP A 91 9.80 -3.54 -10.00
C ASP A 91 8.78 -2.54 -10.56
N LEU A 92 7.82 -2.11 -9.75
CA LEU A 92 6.88 -1.04 -10.12
C LEU A 92 7.59 0.25 -10.52
N ASN A 93 8.71 0.61 -9.88
CA ASN A 93 9.45 1.81 -10.22
C ASN A 93 10.05 1.73 -11.63
N ASN A 94 10.46 0.55 -12.07
CA ASN A 94 11.01 0.32 -13.41
C ASN A 94 9.89 0.27 -14.46
N LEU A 95 8.71 -0.19 -14.08
CA LEU A 95 7.53 -0.30 -14.94
C LEU A 95 6.71 0.99 -15.05
N CYS A 96 6.92 1.97 -14.16
CA CYS A 96 6.13 3.20 -14.11
C CYS A 96 6.37 4.09 -15.34
N VAL A 97 5.68 3.77 -16.42
CA VAL A 97 5.58 4.54 -17.66
C VAL A 97 4.34 5.44 -17.62
N SER A 98 4.36 6.56 -18.34
CA SER A 98 3.22 7.49 -18.43
C SER A 98 2.09 6.88 -19.26
N SER A 99 1.27 6.00 -18.67
CA SER A 99 0.04 5.51 -19.30
C SER A 99 -1.07 5.29 -18.27
N LYS A 100 -2.33 5.55 -18.64
CA LYS A 100 -3.49 5.43 -17.74
C LYS A 100 -4.08 4.02 -17.78
N ASN A 101 -4.70 3.60 -16.69
CA ASN A 101 -5.41 2.33 -16.51
C ASN A 101 -4.48 1.11 -16.60
N GLN A 102 -3.31 1.20 -15.97
CA GLN A 102 -2.37 0.08 -15.89
C GLN A 102 -2.79 -0.92 -14.82
N THR A 103 -2.72 -2.20 -15.14
CA THR A 103 -2.76 -3.26 -14.13
C THR A 103 -1.59 -3.09 -13.18
N VAL A 104 -1.83 -3.13 -11.87
CA VAL A 104 -0.76 -2.99 -10.86
C VAL A 104 -0.22 -4.38 -10.52
N PRO A 105 1.02 -4.73 -10.87
CA PRO A 105 1.62 -6.01 -10.52
C PRO A 105 2.14 -6.01 -9.06
N LEU A 106 1.28 -5.64 -8.11
CA LEU A 106 1.59 -5.59 -6.67
C LEU A 106 0.54 -6.39 -5.89
N LYS A 107 0.96 -7.48 -5.24
CA LYS A 107 0.13 -8.30 -4.35
C LYS A 107 0.86 -8.47 -3.02
N LEU A 108 0.21 -8.05 -1.94
CA LEU A 108 0.78 -8.07 -0.60
C LEU A 108 0.71 -9.48 -0.01
N ARG A 109 1.86 -10.02 0.40
CA ARG A 109 1.94 -11.29 1.14
C ARG A 109 2.14 -11.02 2.62
N VAL A 110 1.52 -11.85 3.45
CA VAL A 110 1.70 -11.84 4.90
C VAL A 110 2.68 -12.92 5.33
N LYS A 111 3.40 -12.68 6.43
CA LYS A 111 4.36 -13.61 7.04
C LYS A 111 3.69 -14.65 7.95
#